data_AF-V5D4E3-F1
#
_entry.id   AF-V5D4E3-F1
#
_cell.length_a   1.000
_cell.length_b   1.000
_cell.length_c   1.000
_cell.angle_alpha   90.00
_cell.angle_beta   90.00
_cell.angle_gamma   90.00
#
_symmetry.space_group_name_H-M   'P 1'
#
loop_
_entity.id
_entity.type
_entity.pdbx_description
1 polymer ?
#
loop_
_entity_poly.entity_id
_entity_poly.type
_entity_poly.pdbx_seq_one_letter_code
_entity_poly.pdbx_strand_id
1 'polypeptide(L)'
;MLVTLPVYAKENQNKKGELHLWLTDNTHIVDIGPVSGKDDDAAASSLLYKSVTSTTDGNDEELIALYEKKKGGGEKPSNSLWSVRLTEQLQRVKDVLATWKEVDERVSELCPSESAVQGPSPDNTCKNTKITAGLVGFLSGNFSDGTWRDEYLGVNATVKKRAEEGAAVGVAETAESSDGVKFTGAWAEWPVGEQGENQLYHFANYNFTLVATVSIDGEPTKEGPIPLMGAKMNGDDKTVLLGLSYNNKEKKWILLCGDGNKMEPSSTWETQTDTTEYQVAIVLQNGTQGSAYVDGQRVGDVQCQLEVRKIKRSPTSTLEGMEATQRAKEACL
;
A
#
# COMPACT_ATOMS: atom_id res chain seq x y z
N MET A 1 3.93 -14.98 11.62
CA MET A 1 3.40 -14.72 12.98
C MET A 1 1.88 -14.67 12.89
N LEU A 2 1.19 -15.30 13.85
CA LEU A 2 -0.27 -15.21 13.99
C LEU A 2 -0.60 -14.37 15.22
N VAL A 3 -1.58 -13.47 15.10
CA VAL A 3 -2.03 -12.60 16.18
C VAL A 3 -3.55 -12.57 16.19
N THR A 4 -4.16 -12.55 17.38
CA THR A 4 -5.59 -12.28 17.54
C THR A 4 -5.81 -10.91 18.14
N LEU A 5 -6.61 -10.07 17.47
CA LEU A 5 -6.93 -8.72 17.93
C LEU A 5 -8.44 -8.48 17.83
N PRO A 6 -9.06 -7.83 18.84
CA PRO A 6 -10.44 -7.41 18.73
C PRO A 6 -10.57 -6.29 17.70
N VAL A 7 -11.53 -6.43 16.80
CA VAL A 7 -11.95 -5.41 15.84
C VAL A 7 -13.28 -4.85 16.31
N TYR A 8 -13.38 -3.53 16.37
CA TYR A 8 -14.56 -2.85 16.89
C TYR A 8 -15.34 -2.16 15.77
N ALA A 9 -16.65 -2.41 15.70
CA ALA A 9 -17.52 -1.73 14.72
C ALA A 9 -17.47 -0.20 14.89
N LYS A 10 -17.42 0.56 13.80
CA LYS A 10 -17.26 2.02 13.84
C LYS A 10 -18.44 2.74 14.52
N GLU A 11 -19.64 2.17 14.52
CA GLU A 11 -20.87 2.75 15.07
C GLU A 11 -21.35 2.01 16.33
N ASN A 12 -21.01 2.55 17.52
CA ASN A 12 -21.78 2.49 18.79
C ASN A 12 -20.87 2.81 19.99
N GLN A 13 -21.43 3.45 21.02
CA GLN A 13 -20.71 3.88 22.23
C GLN A 13 -20.38 2.73 23.21
N ASN A 14 -20.82 1.50 22.93
CA ASN A 14 -20.54 0.27 23.71
C ASN A 14 -20.07 -0.85 22.77
N LYS A 15 -18.85 -0.75 22.24
CA LYS A 15 -18.36 -1.65 21.19
C LYS A 15 -18.00 -3.02 21.77
N LYS A 16 -18.69 -4.06 21.30
CA LYS A 16 -18.22 -5.45 21.43
C LYS A 16 -17.03 -5.65 20.49
N GLY A 17 -15.96 -6.25 20.99
CA GLY A 17 -14.81 -6.61 20.16
C GLY A 17 -15.04 -7.96 19.48
N GLU A 18 -15.17 -7.98 18.15
CA GLU A 18 -15.11 -9.21 17.37
C GLU A 18 -13.64 -9.61 17.22
N LEU A 19 -13.26 -10.76 17.75
CA LEU A 19 -11.87 -11.21 17.71
C LEU A 19 -11.53 -11.70 16.30
N HIS A 20 -10.53 -11.10 15.66
CA HIS A 20 -10.04 -11.49 14.34
C HIS A 20 -8.67 -12.16 14.43
N LEU A 21 -8.38 -13.07 13.50
CA LEU A 21 -7.06 -13.65 13.30
C LEU A 21 -6.31 -12.86 12.21
N TRP A 22 -5.10 -12.44 12.53
CA TRP A 22 -4.20 -11.72 11.65
C TRP A 22 -2.94 -12.56 11.38
N LEU A 23 -2.47 -12.51 10.14
CA LEU A 23 -1.22 -13.12 9.70
C LEU A 23 -0.23 -12.01 9.31
N THR A 24 1.03 -12.16 9.72
CA THR A 24 2.11 -11.29 9.27
C THR A 24 3.45 -12.00 9.19
N ASP A 25 4.25 -11.71 8.17
CA ASP A 25 5.66 -12.11 8.05
C ASP A 25 6.64 -11.02 8.51
N ASN A 26 6.14 -10.02 9.25
CA ASN A 26 6.84 -8.78 9.64
C ASN A 26 6.91 -7.70 8.54
N THR A 27 6.36 -7.97 7.36
CA THR A 27 6.28 -7.01 6.25
C THR A 27 4.83 -6.88 5.80
N HIS A 28 4.21 -7.97 5.37
CA HIS A 28 2.81 -8.06 5.00
C HIS A 28 1.94 -8.30 6.23
N ILE A 29 0.73 -7.76 6.24
CA ILE A 29 -0.27 -7.99 7.29
C ILE A 29 -1.60 -8.27 6.59
N VAL A 30 -2.26 -9.36 6.93
CA VAL A 30 -3.56 -9.75 6.35
C VAL A 30 -4.53 -10.17 7.45
N ASP A 31 -5.76 -9.66 7.37
CA ASP A 31 -6.88 -10.15 8.17
C ASP A 31 -7.38 -11.47 7.59
N ILE A 32 -7.17 -12.56 8.31
CA ILE A 32 -7.66 -13.90 7.93
C ILE A 32 -9.17 -14.01 8.18
N GLY A 33 -9.69 -13.20 9.11
CA GLY A 33 -11.10 -13.08 9.42
C GLY A 33 -11.43 -13.43 10.88
N PRO A 34 -12.74 -13.47 11.20
CA PRO A 34 -13.22 -13.60 12.56
C PRO A 34 -12.92 -14.98 13.16
N VAL A 35 -12.64 -14.97 14.46
CA VAL A 35 -12.38 -16.11 15.35
C VAL A 35 -13.54 -16.29 16.34
N SER A 36 -14.05 -15.18 16.88
CA SER A 36 -15.19 -15.21 17.79
C SER A 36 -16.53 -15.19 17.03
N GLY A 37 -17.62 -15.57 17.70
CA GLY A 37 -18.95 -15.36 17.14
C GLY A 37 -19.29 -13.87 17.02
N LYS A 38 -20.14 -13.51 16.05
CA LYS A 38 -20.56 -12.13 15.73
C LYS A 38 -21.11 -11.34 16.94
N ASP A 39 -21.72 -12.04 17.90
CA ASP A 39 -22.33 -11.43 19.09
C ASP A 39 -21.45 -11.50 20.35
N ASP A 40 -20.27 -12.14 20.24
CA ASP A 40 -19.33 -12.29 21.33
C ASP A 40 -18.60 -10.96 21.59
N ASP A 41 -18.32 -10.68 22.85
CA ASP A 41 -17.39 -9.63 23.25
C ASP A 41 -16.16 -10.29 23.85
N ALA A 42 -15.07 -10.28 23.09
CA ALA A 42 -13.83 -10.96 23.42
C ALA A 42 -12.65 -9.98 23.46
N ALA A 43 -11.99 -9.88 24.62
CA ALA A 43 -10.84 -8.99 24.82
C ALA A 43 -9.52 -9.74 24.96
N ALA A 44 -9.55 -10.94 25.55
CA ALA A 44 -8.37 -11.78 25.76
C ALA A 44 -8.48 -13.09 24.97
N SER A 45 -7.35 -13.54 24.42
CA SER A 45 -7.26 -14.80 23.69
C SER A 45 -5.87 -15.41 23.76
N SER A 46 -5.79 -16.69 23.43
CA SER A 46 -4.56 -17.46 23.26
C SER A 46 -4.71 -18.35 22.04
N LEU A 47 -3.67 -18.39 21.20
CA LEU A 47 -3.59 -19.24 20.03
C LEU A 47 -2.63 -20.40 20.30
N LEU A 48 -3.03 -21.61 19.88
CA LEU A 48 -2.19 -22.79 19.87
C LEU A 48 -2.17 -23.36 18.45
N TYR A 49 -0.99 -23.36 17.85
CA TYR A 49 -0.73 -24.14 16.64
C TYR A 49 -0.06 -25.45 17.03
N LYS A 50 -0.65 -26.56 16.60
CA LYS A 50 -0.15 -27.91 16.82
C LYS A 50 0.12 -28.53 15.46
N SER A 51 1.35 -29.00 15.25
CA SER A 51 1.73 -29.81 14.09
C SER A 51 2.28 -31.13 14.61
N VAL A 52 1.65 -32.24 14.24
CA VAL A 52 2.14 -33.59 14.55
C VAL A 52 2.69 -34.20 13.27
N THR A 53 4.00 -34.39 13.22
CA THR A 53 4.65 -35.15 12.15
C THR A 53 4.59 -36.64 12.49
N SER A 54 3.48 -37.29 12.13
CA SER A 54 3.38 -38.75 12.21
C SER A 54 4.02 -39.38 10.98
N THR A 55 4.88 -40.38 11.17
CA THR A 55 5.61 -41.08 10.10
C THR A 55 4.75 -42.02 9.25
N THR A 56 3.43 -42.11 9.52
CA THR A 56 2.61 -43.18 8.95
C THR A 56 1.33 -42.74 8.25
N ASP A 57 0.71 -41.59 8.55
CA ASP A 57 -0.42 -41.07 7.77
C ASP A 57 -0.66 -39.58 8.09
N GLY A 58 -0.29 -38.70 7.16
CA GLY A 58 -0.68 -37.27 7.16
C GLY A 58 0.00 -36.35 8.18
N ASN A 59 0.12 -35.06 7.82
CA ASN A 59 0.46 -33.98 8.74
C ASN A 59 -0.83 -33.49 9.42
N ASP A 60 -1.04 -33.86 10.68
CA ASP A 60 -2.16 -33.35 11.49
C ASP A 60 -1.79 -31.96 12.03
N GLU A 61 -2.13 -30.93 11.26
CA GLU A 61 -1.98 -29.53 11.64
C GLU A 61 -3.31 -28.97 12.13
N GLU A 62 -3.33 -28.48 13.37
CA GLU A 62 -4.49 -27.87 14.00
C GLU A 62 -4.14 -26.47 14.54
N LEU A 63 -5.00 -25.50 14.23
CA LEU A 63 -4.99 -24.18 14.87
C LEU A 63 -6.18 -24.09 15.82
N ILE A 64 -5.93 -23.75 17.07
CA ILE A 64 -6.95 -23.65 18.12
C ILE A 64 -6.86 -22.27 18.75
N ALA A 65 -7.99 -21.60 18.91
CA ALA A 65 -8.11 -20.39 19.71
C ALA A 65 -8.87 -20.67 21.00
N LEU A 66 -8.31 -20.22 22.11
CA LEU A 66 -9.00 -20.11 23.39
C LEU A 66 -9.25 -18.63 23.66
N TYR A 67 -10.49 -18.19 23.79
CA TYR A 67 -10.82 -16.79 24.01
C TYR A 67 -11.83 -16.58 25.12
N GLU A 68 -11.76 -15.40 25.74
CA GLU A 68 -12.71 -14.96 26.74
C GLU A 68 -14.00 -14.50 26.07
N LYS A 69 -15.14 -15.02 26.53
CA LYS A 69 -16.47 -14.59 26.12
C LYS A 69 -17.17 -13.97 27.31
N LYS A 70 -17.45 -12.65 27.22
CA LYS A 70 -18.27 -11.97 28.21
C LYS A 70 -19.75 -12.30 28.00
N LYS A 71 -20.46 -12.68 29.08
CA LYS A 71 -21.92 -12.80 29.06
C LYS A 71 -22.56 -11.48 29.48
N GLY A 72 -23.38 -10.89 28.62
CA GLY A 72 -24.18 -9.70 28.94
C GLY A 72 -25.51 -10.04 29.60
N GLY A 73 -25.92 -9.27 30.63
CA GLY A 73 -27.30 -9.25 31.13
C GLY A 73 -27.56 -9.51 32.62
N GLY A 74 -26.57 -9.43 33.52
CA GLY A 74 -26.79 -9.58 34.97
C GLY A 74 -25.88 -8.71 35.84
N GLU A 75 -26.22 -8.55 37.13
CA GLU A 75 -25.55 -7.66 38.11
C GLU A 75 -24.05 -7.96 38.34
N LYS A 76 -23.56 -9.11 37.88
CA LYS A 76 -22.14 -9.46 37.85
C LYS A 76 -21.77 -10.00 36.47
N PRO A 77 -20.93 -9.32 35.68
CA PRO A 77 -20.41 -9.90 34.45
C PRO A 77 -19.61 -11.15 34.82
N SER A 78 -19.97 -12.29 34.22
CA SER A 78 -19.19 -13.53 34.33
C SER A 78 -18.50 -13.76 32.99
N ASN A 79 -17.23 -14.08 33.06
CA ASN A 79 -16.40 -14.36 31.90
C ASN A 79 -16.24 -15.88 31.78
N SER A 80 -16.50 -16.41 30.58
CA SER A 80 -16.30 -17.82 30.27
C SER A 80 -15.20 -17.97 29.22
N LEU A 81 -14.45 -19.07 29.27
CA LEU A 81 -13.48 -19.40 28.23
C LEU A 81 -14.14 -20.28 27.17
N TRP A 82 -13.94 -19.93 25.91
CA TRP A 82 -14.43 -20.68 24.76
C TRP A 82 -13.26 -21.18 23.92
N SER A 83 -13.32 -22.43 23.48
CA SER A 83 -12.31 -23.04 22.62
C SER A 83 -12.90 -23.32 21.24
N VAL A 84 -12.20 -22.91 20.19
CA VAL A 84 -12.62 -23.10 18.81
C VAL A 84 -11.46 -23.64 17.98
N ARG A 85 -11.76 -24.62 17.13
CA ARG A 85 -10.84 -25.11 16.10
C ARG A 85 -10.98 -24.22 14.86
N LEU A 86 -9.87 -23.64 14.43
CA LEU A 86 -9.79 -22.67 13.35
C LEU A 86 -9.37 -23.34 12.04
N THR A 87 -10.08 -24.40 11.63
CA THR A 87 -9.72 -25.20 10.45
C THR A 87 -9.81 -24.38 9.16
N GLU A 88 -10.88 -23.60 8.99
CA GLU A 88 -11.05 -22.75 7.80
C GLU A 88 -10.03 -21.61 7.76
N GLN A 89 -9.77 -20.97 8.91
CA GLN A 89 -8.78 -19.91 9.01
C GLN A 89 -7.36 -20.44 8.80
N LEU A 90 -7.03 -21.64 9.29
CA LEU A 90 -5.76 -22.29 9.00
C LEU A 90 -5.58 -22.57 7.51
N GLN A 91 -6.64 -22.99 6.82
CA GLN A 91 -6.58 -23.15 5.36
C GLN A 91 -6.31 -21.81 4.67
N ARG A 92 -7.04 -20.74 5.05
CA ARG A 92 -6.80 -19.39 4.52
C ARG A 92 -5.38 -18.89 4.79
N VAL A 93 -4.81 -19.17 5.96
CA VAL A 93 -3.41 -18.85 6.27
C VAL A 93 -2.47 -19.51 5.26
N LYS A 94 -2.69 -20.79 4.93
CA LYS A 94 -1.88 -21.51 3.94
C LYS A 94 -2.04 -20.90 2.55
N ASP A 95 -3.26 -20.56 2.17
CA ASP A 95 -3.56 -19.94 0.87
C ASP A 95 -2.86 -18.58 0.76
N VAL A 96 -2.93 -17.73 1.78
CA VAL A 96 -2.24 -16.42 1.83
C VAL A 96 -0.72 -16.58 1.73
N LEU A 97 -0.14 -17.53 2.48
CA LEU A 97 1.31 -17.81 2.40
C LEU A 97 1.74 -18.31 1.01
N ALA A 98 0.91 -19.11 0.34
CA ALA A 98 1.16 -19.53 -1.03
C ALA A 98 1.11 -18.35 -1.99
N THR A 99 0.10 -17.48 -1.87
CA THR A 99 -0.01 -16.25 -2.67
C THR A 99 1.19 -15.33 -2.48
N TRP A 100 1.63 -15.05 -1.24
CA TRP A 100 2.82 -14.23 -0.99
C TRP A 100 4.06 -14.78 -1.70
N LYS A 101 4.22 -16.11 -1.71
CA LYS A 101 5.33 -16.76 -2.40
C LYS A 101 5.24 -16.59 -3.92
N GLU A 102 4.06 -16.78 -4.51
CA GLU A 102 3.84 -16.59 -5.95
C GLU A 102 4.07 -15.14 -6.39
N VAL A 103 3.66 -14.17 -5.57
CA VAL A 103 3.91 -12.74 -5.81
C VAL A 103 5.41 -12.44 -5.70
N ASP A 104 6.10 -12.95 -4.68
CA ASP A 104 7.55 -12.81 -4.53
C ASP A 104 8.32 -13.36 -5.74
N GLU A 105 7.89 -14.52 -6.26
CA GLU A 105 8.46 -15.12 -7.47
C GLU A 105 8.26 -14.21 -8.69
N ARG A 106 7.04 -13.70 -8.91
CA ARG A 106 6.75 -12.75 -10.02
C ARG A 106 7.53 -11.45 -9.91
N VAL A 107 7.57 -10.82 -8.74
CA VAL A 107 8.30 -9.56 -8.52
C VAL A 107 9.81 -9.76 -8.75
N SER A 108 10.35 -10.93 -8.39
CA SER A 108 11.76 -11.25 -8.63
C SER A 108 12.09 -11.33 -10.13
N GLU A 109 11.13 -11.66 -10.98
CA GLU A 109 11.31 -11.69 -12.44
C GLU A 109 11.32 -10.28 -13.08
N LEU A 110 10.73 -9.27 -12.42
CA LEU A 110 10.69 -7.89 -12.93
C LEU A 110 12.06 -7.19 -12.96
N CYS A 111 13.06 -7.74 -12.27
CA CYS A 111 14.46 -7.35 -12.41
C CYS A 111 15.28 -8.53 -12.94
N PRO A 112 15.20 -8.84 -14.25
CA PRO A 112 16.01 -9.89 -14.81
C PRO A 112 17.48 -9.52 -14.62
N SER A 113 18.25 -10.43 -14.01
CA SER A 113 19.71 -10.32 -13.99
C SER A 113 20.19 -10.22 -15.44
N GLU A 114 20.71 -9.07 -15.86
CA GLU A 114 21.25 -8.88 -17.20
C GLU A 114 22.21 -10.02 -17.53
N SER A 115 21.77 -10.89 -18.44
CA SER A 115 22.64 -11.66 -19.29
C SER A 115 22.14 -11.45 -20.71
N ALA A 116 22.79 -10.51 -21.40
CA ALA A 116 22.94 -10.41 -22.86
C ALA A 116 22.58 -9.05 -23.50
N VAL A 117 23.17 -7.92 -23.09
CA VAL A 117 23.59 -6.88 -24.06
C VAL A 117 24.90 -6.25 -23.59
N GLN A 118 25.93 -6.29 -24.43
CA GLN A 118 27.24 -5.71 -24.18
C GLN A 118 27.17 -4.17 -24.19
N GLY A 119 27.45 -3.54 -23.05
CA GLY A 119 27.80 -2.13 -22.94
C GLY A 119 28.63 -1.89 -21.67
N PRO A 120 29.68 -1.04 -21.70
CA PRO A 120 30.51 -0.81 -20.52
C PRO A 120 29.81 0.17 -19.57
N SER A 121 28.85 -0.33 -18.79
CA SER A 121 28.26 0.37 -17.66
C SER A 121 28.76 -0.28 -16.36
N PRO A 122 29.15 0.49 -15.33
CA PRO A 122 29.79 -0.07 -14.15
C PRO A 122 28.80 -0.91 -13.33
N ASP A 123 29.23 -2.14 -13.03
CA ASP A 123 28.79 -3.04 -11.96
C ASP A 123 27.29 -3.34 -11.84
N ASN A 124 26.84 -4.36 -12.57
CA ASN A 124 26.01 -5.51 -12.15
C ASN A 124 25.31 -5.50 -10.75
N THR A 125 24.53 -4.47 -10.41
CA THR A 125 23.82 -4.39 -9.12
C THR A 125 22.62 -5.34 -9.00
N CYS A 126 22.01 -5.81 -10.10
CA CYS A 126 20.80 -6.66 -10.05
C CYS A 126 21.04 -8.15 -9.76
N LYS A 127 22.29 -8.62 -9.64
CA LYS A 127 22.55 -10.07 -9.48
C LYS A 127 22.29 -10.62 -8.07
N ASN A 128 22.21 -9.77 -7.06
CA ASN A 128 22.13 -10.19 -5.65
C ASN A 128 21.05 -9.45 -4.84
N THR A 129 20.25 -8.60 -5.45
CA THR A 129 19.21 -7.84 -4.75
C THR A 129 17.92 -8.64 -4.69
N LYS A 130 17.57 -9.11 -3.49
CA LYS A 130 16.22 -9.60 -3.21
C LYS A 130 15.28 -8.39 -3.14
N ILE A 131 14.66 -8.03 -4.26
CA ILE A 131 13.78 -6.86 -4.38
C ILE A 131 12.55 -6.95 -3.48
N THR A 132 12.16 -8.17 -3.10
CA THR A 132 11.03 -8.41 -2.19
C THR A 132 11.36 -8.11 -0.72
N ALA A 133 12.63 -7.82 -0.39
CA ALA A 133 13.01 -7.48 0.99
C ALA A 133 12.46 -6.10 1.38
N GLY A 134 11.40 -6.10 2.19
CA GLY A 134 10.74 -4.87 2.66
C GLY A 134 9.70 -4.31 1.69
N LEU A 135 9.35 -5.04 0.63
CA LEU A 135 8.18 -4.77 -0.22
C LEU A 135 6.93 -5.14 0.56
N VAL A 136 6.02 -4.19 0.78
CA VAL A 136 4.84 -4.35 1.63
C VAL A 136 3.55 -4.47 0.82
N GLY A 137 3.49 -3.82 -0.35
CA GLY A 137 2.32 -3.89 -1.22
C GLY A 137 2.72 -3.80 -2.69
N PHE A 138 1.91 -4.44 -3.54
CA PHE A 138 2.13 -4.45 -4.98
C PHE A 138 0.81 -4.33 -5.75
N LEU A 139 0.65 -3.24 -6.50
CA LEU A 139 -0.49 -2.97 -7.36
C LEU A 139 -0.07 -3.22 -8.81
N SER A 140 -0.73 -4.17 -9.48
CA SER A 140 -0.37 -4.65 -10.82
C SER A 140 -1.63 -4.92 -11.67
N GLY A 141 -1.77 -6.09 -12.29
CA GLY A 141 -2.89 -6.39 -13.20
C GLY A 141 -4.28 -6.51 -12.56
N ASN A 142 -4.38 -6.68 -11.23
CA ASN A 142 -5.65 -7.00 -10.56
C ASN A 142 -6.52 -5.76 -10.28
N PHE A 143 -7.18 -5.24 -11.33
CA PHE A 143 -8.10 -4.11 -11.25
C PHE A 143 -9.53 -4.49 -11.64
N SER A 144 -10.49 -4.22 -10.76
CA SER A 144 -11.91 -4.53 -10.96
C SER A 144 -12.80 -3.57 -10.17
N ASP A 145 -13.93 -3.12 -10.75
CA ASP A 145 -14.96 -2.34 -10.04
C ASP A 145 -14.42 -1.09 -9.30
N GLY A 146 -13.43 -0.40 -9.90
CA GLY A 146 -12.80 0.77 -9.28
C GLY A 146 -11.89 0.45 -8.09
N THR A 147 -11.60 -0.82 -7.86
CA THR A 147 -10.65 -1.29 -6.84
C THR A 147 -9.42 -1.85 -7.54
N TRP A 148 -8.25 -1.30 -7.20
CA TRP A 148 -6.96 -1.84 -7.60
C TRP A 148 -6.43 -2.68 -6.44
N ARG A 149 -6.41 -4.00 -6.63
CA ARG A 149 -6.15 -4.95 -5.56
C ARG A 149 -4.65 -5.12 -5.34
N ASP A 150 -4.27 -5.17 -4.08
CA ASP A 150 -2.91 -5.51 -3.67
C ASP A 150 -2.69 -7.01 -3.86
N GLU A 151 -1.67 -7.35 -4.64
CA GLU A 151 -1.30 -8.72 -4.97
C GLU A 151 -0.84 -9.49 -3.71
N TYR A 152 -0.31 -8.80 -2.69
CA TYR A 152 -0.01 -9.37 -1.37
C TYR A 152 -1.22 -9.48 -0.43
N LEU A 153 -2.42 -9.16 -0.92
CA LEU A 153 -3.69 -9.24 -0.18
C LEU A 153 -3.78 -8.29 1.03
N GLY A 154 -2.87 -7.32 1.13
CA GLY A 154 -2.86 -6.32 2.18
C GLY A 154 -3.95 -5.28 1.97
N VAL A 155 -3.55 -4.10 1.51
CA VAL A 155 -4.44 -2.93 1.43
C VAL A 155 -4.72 -2.62 -0.02
N ASN A 156 -5.98 -2.62 -0.45
CA ASN A 156 -6.34 -2.26 -1.83
C ASN A 156 -6.34 -0.73 -2.02
N ALA A 157 -6.02 -0.27 -3.22
CA ALA A 157 -6.23 1.11 -3.62
C ALA A 157 -7.64 1.31 -4.23
N THR A 158 -8.23 2.47 -3.97
CA THR A 158 -9.56 2.84 -4.46
C THR A 158 -9.44 3.91 -5.53
N VAL A 159 -10.07 3.71 -6.69
CA VAL A 159 -10.11 4.73 -7.74
C VAL A 159 -11.16 5.78 -7.43
N LYS A 160 -10.74 7.04 -7.46
CA LYS A 160 -11.59 8.22 -7.41
C LYS A 160 -11.70 8.83 -8.79
N LYS A 161 -12.82 9.50 -9.03
CA LYS A 161 -13.15 10.15 -10.30
C LYS A 161 -13.45 11.61 -10.01
N ARG A 162 -13.04 12.50 -10.93
CA ARG A 162 -13.39 13.91 -10.82
C ARG A 162 -14.89 14.06 -11.09
N ALA A 163 -15.60 14.66 -10.14
CA ALA A 163 -16.98 15.09 -10.30
C ALA A 163 -17.01 16.62 -10.42
N GLU A 164 -16.78 17.13 -11.62
CA GLU A 164 -17.00 18.54 -11.94
C GLU A 164 -18.23 18.65 -12.85
N GLU A 165 -19.15 19.56 -12.53
CA GLU A 165 -20.31 19.85 -13.38
C GLU A 165 -19.84 20.29 -14.77
N GLY A 166 -20.21 19.52 -15.80
CA GLY A 166 -19.85 19.80 -17.19
C GLY A 166 -18.53 19.18 -17.68
N ALA A 167 -17.76 18.51 -16.82
CA ALA A 167 -16.58 17.75 -17.23
C ALA A 167 -16.95 16.31 -17.62
N ALA A 168 -16.18 15.69 -18.52
CA ALA A 168 -16.32 14.26 -18.81
C ALA A 168 -16.09 13.44 -17.54
N VAL A 169 -16.92 12.41 -17.32
CA VAL A 169 -16.80 11.51 -16.18
C VAL A 169 -15.43 10.85 -16.21
N GLY A 170 -14.70 10.89 -15.09
CA GLY A 170 -13.41 10.21 -14.98
C GLY A 170 -13.52 8.71 -15.25
N VAL A 171 -12.59 8.16 -16.02
CA VAL A 171 -12.53 6.75 -16.38
C VAL A 171 -11.22 6.14 -15.88
N ALA A 172 -11.29 4.90 -15.42
CA ALA A 172 -10.14 4.07 -15.10
C ALA A 172 -10.37 2.69 -15.71
N GLU A 173 -9.42 2.24 -16.52
CA GLU A 173 -9.52 1.01 -17.30
C GLU A 173 -8.23 0.22 -17.14
N THR A 174 -8.32 -1.11 -17.20
CA THR A 174 -7.14 -1.96 -17.33
C THR A 174 -6.38 -1.56 -18.58
N ALA A 175 -5.08 -1.37 -18.47
CA ALA A 175 -4.26 -1.06 -19.63
C ALA A 175 -4.24 -2.29 -20.57
N GLU A 176 -4.82 -2.16 -21.76
CA GLU A 176 -5.01 -3.28 -22.72
C GLU A 176 -3.72 -4.04 -23.11
N SER A 177 -2.54 -3.50 -22.80
CA SER A 177 -1.22 -4.03 -23.18
C SER A 177 -0.24 -4.18 -22.01
N SER A 178 -0.66 -4.00 -20.75
CA SER A 178 0.24 -4.09 -19.59
C SER A 178 -0.52 -4.38 -18.31
N ASP A 179 0.13 -5.07 -17.38
CA ASP A 179 -0.28 -5.07 -15.99
C ASP A 179 -0.37 -3.60 -15.53
N GLY A 180 -1.57 -3.14 -15.10
CA GLY A 180 -1.81 -1.78 -14.63
C GLY A 180 -3.10 -1.09 -15.08
N VAL A 181 -3.21 0.19 -14.73
CA VAL A 181 -4.44 1.00 -14.88
C VAL A 181 -4.15 2.29 -15.64
N LYS A 182 -4.99 2.59 -16.63
CA LYS A 182 -5.03 3.89 -17.32
C LYS A 182 -6.06 4.78 -16.65
N PHE A 183 -5.63 5.96 -16.18
CA PHE A 183 -6.53 6.97 -15.62
C PHE A 183 -6.80 8.09 -16.63
N THR A 184 -8.05 8.52 -16.74
CA THR A 184 -8.46 9.69 -17.52
C THR A 184 -9.46 10.49 -16.70
N GLY A 185 -9.03 11.63 -16.12
CA GLY A 185 -9.86 12.38 -15.18
C GLY A 185 -10.15 11.61 -13.87
N ALA A 186 -9.34 10.60 -13.57
CA ALA A 186 -9.42 9.74 -12.41
C ALA A 186 -8.05 9.62 -11.74
N TRP A 187 -8.02 9.05 -10.54
CA TRP A 187 -6.78 8.68 -9.84
C TRP A 187 -7.04 7.51 -8.89
N ALA A 188 -6.00 6.77 -8.50
CA ALA A 188 -6.09 5.80 -7.42
C ALA A 188 -5.71 6.45 -6.08
N GLU A 189 -6.29 6.01 -4.97
CA GLU A 189 -5.88 6.38 -3.60
C GLU A 189 -5.55 5.10 -2.83
N TRP A 190 -4.30 4.98 -2.37
CA TRP A 190 -3.85 3.83 -1.58
C TRP A 190 -3.76 4.16 -0.09
N PRO A 191 -4.74 3.75 0.75
CA PRO A 191 -4.91 4.34 2.07
C PRO A 191 -3.81 3.93 3.05
N VAL A 192 -3.39 4.87 3.91
CA VAL A 192 -2.49 4.59 5.04
C VAL A 192 -3.19 4.76 6.40
N GLY A 193 -3.63 5.96 6.77
CA GLY A 193 -4.34 6.14 8.04
C GLY A 193 -5.86 6.12 7.96
N GLU A 194 -6.45 6.24 6.77
CA GLU A 194 -7.89 6.04 6.57
C GLU A 194 -8.37 4.60 6.87
N GLN A 195 -7.42 3.67 7.04
CA GLN A 195 -7.67 2.28 7.43
C GLN A 195 -8.36 2.16 8.81
N GLY A 196 -8.31 3.22 9.64
CA GLY A 196 -9.04 3.30 10.90
C GLY A 196 -8.19 2.86 12.08
N GLU A 197 -8.69 1.88 12.85
CA GLU A 197 -8.02 1.40 14.07
C GLU A 197 -6.80 0.54 13.76
N ASN A 198 -6.92 -0.35 12.76
CA ASN A 198 -5.83 -1.18 12.29
C ASN A 198 -5.18 -0.50 11.07
N GLN A 199 -4.11 0.26 11.31
CA GLN A 199 -3.35 0.97 10.26
C GLN A 199 -2.14 0.13 9.83
N LEU A 200 -2.35 -0.76 8.87
CA LEU A 200 -1.32 -1.68 8.39
C LEU A 200 -0.10 -0.91 7.85
N TYR A 201 -0.32 0.23 7.21
CA TYR A 201 0.73 1.03 6.58
C TYR A 201 1.27 2.17 7.45
N HIS A 202 1.05 2.10 8.77
CA HIS A 202 1.52 3.13 9.70
C HIS A 202 3.04 3.38 9.63
N PHE A 203 3.83 2.40 9.17
CA PHE A 203 5.27 2.55 8.94
C PHE A 203 5.62 3.68 7.96
N ALA A 204 4.74 3.99 6.99
CA ALA A 204 4.96 5.03 5.99
C ALA A 204 5.03 6.44 6.57
N ASN A 205 4.61 6.64 7.83
CA ASN A 205 4.83 7.90 8.55
C ASN A 205 6.32 8.12 8.92
N TYR A 206 7.15 7.09 8.84
CA TYR A 206 8.57 7.14 9.22
C TYR A 206 9.48 6.92 8.02
N ASN A 207 9.28 5.84 7.28
CA ASN A 207 10.08 5.52 6.10
C ASN A 207 9.22 4.80 5.07
N PHE A 208 9.31 5.21 3.81
CA PHE A 208 8.72 4.45 2.70
C PHE A 208 9.44 4.77 1.40
N THR A 209 9.33 3.84 0.44
CA THR A 209 9.68 4.05 -0.95
C THR A 209 8.49 3.64 -1.79
N LEU A 210 7.89 4.59 -2.51
CA LEU A 210 6.85 4.28 -3.46
C LEU A 210 7.46 4.36 -4.86
N VAL A 211 7.37 3.26 -5.61
CA VAL A 211 7.90 3.13 -6.97
C VAL A 211 6.73 2.89 -7.92
N ALA A 212 6.76 3.48 -9.10
CA ALA A 212 5.83 3.17 -10.17
C ALA A 212 6.46 3.28 -11.56
N THR A 213 5.96 2.48 -12.50
CA THR A 213 6.23 2.69 -13.94
C THR A 213 5.04 3.44 -14.54
N VAL A 214 5.30 4.63 -15.09
CA VAL A 214 4.25 5.52 -15.60
C VAL A 214 4.49 5.92 -17.05
N SER A 215 3.40 6.14 -17.79
CA SER A 215 3.44 6.83 -19.08
C SER A 215 2.47 8.01 -19.04
N ILE A 216 2.84 9.10 -19.73
CA ILE A 216 2.03 10.31 -19.81
C ILE A 216 1.38 10.35 -21.19
N ASP A 217 0.06 10.22 -21.24
CA ASP A 217 -0.70 10.23 -22.48
C ASP A 217 -1.09 11.68 -22.84
N GLY A 218 -0.77 12.08 -24.08
CA GLY A 218 -1.13 13.40 -24.63
C GLY A 218 -0.41 14.60 -24.01
N GLU A 219 -0.62 15.77 -24.60
CA GLU A 219 -0.02 17.02 -24.13
C GLU A 219 -0.87 17.63 -22.99
N PRO A 220 -0.29 17.90 -21.81
CA PRO A 220 -1.10 18.35 -20.68
C PRO A 220 -1.62 19.78 -20.86
N THR A 221 -2.94 19.96 -20.84
CA THR A 221 -3.57 21.26 -21.14
C THR A 221 -3.62 22.22 -19.96
N LYS A 222 -3.34 21.74 -18.74
CA LYS A 222 -3.43 22.54 -17.51
C LYS A 222 -2.16 23.36 -17.27
N GLU A 223 -2.34 24.64 -16.96
CA GLU A 223 -1.23 25.48 -16.49
C GLU A 223 -0.84 25.13 -15.04
N GLY A 224 0.47 25.01 -14.79
CA GLY A 224 1.03 24.68 -13.48
C GLY A 224 1.45 23.20 -13.33
N PRO A 225 1.95 22.81 -12.14
CA PRO A 225 2.34 21.42 -11.87
C PRO A 225 1.14 20.48 -11.88
N ILE A 226 1.29 19.35 -12.55
CA ILE A 226 0.31 18.27 -12.64
C ILE A 226 0.83 17.13 -11.75
N PRO A 227 0.11 16.78 -10.66
CA PRO A 227 0.51 15.69 -9.78
C PRO A 227 0.56 14.38 -10.56
N LEU A 228 1.65 13.64 -10.41
CA LEU A 228 1.81 12.30 -10.98
C LEU A 228 1.71 11.23 -9.91
N MET A 229 2.49 11.40 -8.83
CA MET A 229 2.61 10.45 -7.73
C MET A 229 2.88 11.18 -6.42
N GLY A 230 2.32 10.77 -5.29
CA GLY A 230 2.60 11.49 -4.05
C GLY A 230 1.95 10.91 -2.80
N ALA A 231 2.36 11.45 -1.67
CA ALA A 231 1.88 11.20 -0.32
C ALA A 231 1.22 12.47 0.23
N LYS A 232 0.01 12.36 0.76
CA LYS A 232 -0.75 13.49 1.33
C LYS A 232 -1.00 13.30 2.81
N MET A 233 -1.01 14.36 3.62
CA MET A 233 -1.41 14.30 5.02
C MET A 233 -2.90 14.64 5.22
N ASN A 234 -3.55 14.01 6.21
CA ASN A 234 -4.87 14.41 6.70
C ASN A 234 -4.87 15.87 7.25
N GLY A 235 -5.84 16.71 6.84
CA GLY A 235 -6.02 18.08 7.37
C GLY A 235 -6.94 19.01 6.55
N ASP A 236 -7.16 20.24 7.06
CA ASP A 236 -8.08 21.25 6.48
C ASP A 236 -7.60 21.89 5.16
N ASP A 237 -6.40 21.55 4.71
CA ASP A 237 -5.95 21.72 3.34
C ASP A 237 -5.14 20.46 3.00
N LYS A 238 -5.39 19.86 1.82
CA LYS A 238 -4.72 18.66 1.30
C LYS A 238 -3.22 18.91 1.09
N THR A 239 -2.46 19.01 2.17
CA THR A 239 -1.03 19.30 2.14
C THR A 239 -0.31 18.07 1.61
N VAL A 240 0.28 18.23 0.43
CA VAL A 240 1.21 17.23 -0.12
C VAL A 240 2.40 17.15 0.83
N LEU A 241 2.63 15.97 1.39
CA LEU A 241 3.81 15.70 2.21
C LEU A 241 5.05 15.65 1.30
N LEU A 242 4.97 14.80 0.30
CA LEU A 242 6.01 14.53 -0.68
C LEU A 242 5.33 14.10 -1.98
N GLY A 243 5.75 14.65 -3.12
CA GLY A 243 5.16 14.24 -4.39
C GLY A 243 6.05 14.53 -5.58
N LEU A 244 5.79 13.80 -6.65
CA LEU A 244 6.34 14.03 -7.97
C LEU A 244 5.23 14.60 -8.86
N SER A 245 5.55 15.69 -9.55
CA SER A 245 4.70 16.34 -10.51
C SER A 245 5.50 16.70 -11.76
N TYR A 246 4.80 17.09 -12.81
CA TYR A 246 5.41 17.53 -14.05
C TYR A 246 4.66 18.75 -14.60
N ASN A 247 5.30 19.54 -15.45
CA ASN A 247 4.65 20.68 -16.11
C ASN A 247 4.67 20.54 -17.63
N ASN A 248 3.71 21.19 -18.31
CA ASN A 248 3.70 21.23 -19.77
C ASN A 248 4.64 22.31 -20.34
N LYS A 249 4.71 23.49 -19.70
CA LYS A 249 5.42 24.66 -20.25
C LYS A 249 6.93 24.44 -20.44
N GLU A 250 7.59 23.85 -19.46
CA GLU A 250 9.04 23.61 -19.50
C GLU A 250 9.39 22.15 -19.73
N LYS A 251 8.36 21.29 -19.77
CA LYS A 251 8.49 19.84 -19.79
C LYS A 251 9.46 19.33 -18.74
N LYS A 252 9.32 19.73 -17.48
CA LYS A 252 10.22 19.33 -16.38
C LYS A 252 9.51 18.56 -15.29
N TRP A 253 10.26 17.65 -14.66
CA TRP A 253 9.90 17.02 -13.39
C TRP A 253 10.06 18.01 -12.23
N ILE A 254 9.13 17.94 -11.29
CA ILE A 254 9.04 18.84 -10.14
C ILE A 254 8.78 18.01 -8.88
N LEU A 255 9.72 18.08 -7.94
CA LEU A 255 9.56 17.57 -6.59
C LEU A 255 8.72 18.55 -5.75
N LEU A 256 7.62 18.04 -5.18
CA LEU A 256 6.76 18.72 -4.23
C LEU A 256 7.18 18.36 -2.80
N CYS A 257 7.42 19.37 -1.97
CA CYS A 257 7.97 19.23 -0.62
C CYS A 257 7.15 20.05 0.39
N GLY A 258 6.38 19.39 1.28
CA GLY A 258 5.49 20.08 2.22
C GLY A 258 4.46 20.99 1.54
N ASP A 259 3.89 21.98 2.26
CA ASP A 259 2.86 23.01 1.92
C ASP A 259 2.92 23.67 0.51
N GLY A 260 3.08 22.91 -0.57
CA GLY A 260 3.22 23.39 -1.94
C GLY A 260 4.57 24.05 -2.28
N ASN A 261 5.59 23.97 -1.41
CA ASN A 261 6.91 24.49 -1.75
C ASN A 261 7.53 23.62 -2.86
N LYS A 262 7.69 24.24 -4.02
CA LYS A 262 8.32 23.61 -5.19
C LYS A 262 9.83 23.64 -4.99
N MET A 263 10.47 22.49 -5.06
CA MET A 263 11.91 22.44 -5.25
C MET A 263 12.26 22.67 -6.72
N GLU A 264 13.52 23.01 -6.97
CA GLU A 264 13.99 23.39 -8.31
C GLU A 264 13.62 22.34 -9.37
N PRO A 265 13.09 22.76 -10.53
CA PRO A 265 12.77 21.86 -11.62
C PRO A 265 14.01 21.09 -12.09
N SER A 266 13.90 19.78 -12.32
CA SER A 266 15.00 18.95 -12.79
C SER A 266 14.98 18.74 -14.32
N SER A 267 15.67 17.68 -14.77
CA SER A 267 15.67 17.14 -16.12
C SER A 267 14.32 17.25 -16.85
N THR A 268 14.41 17.50 -18.15
CA THR A 268 13.26 17.55 -19.04
C THR A 268 12.68 16.16 -19.27
N TRP A 269 11.35 16.04 -19.32
CA TRP A 269 10.64 14.85 -19.79
C TRP A 269 10.33 14.98 -21.27
N GLU A 270 10.36 13.86 -22.00
CA GLU A 270 10.09 13.82 -23.43
C GLU A 270 8.60 13.54 -23.69
N THR A 271 8.04 14.31 -24.63
CA THR A 271 6.63 14.23 -25.10
C THR A 271 6.50 13.38 -26.36
N GLN A 272 7.60 12.88 -26.92
CA GLN A 272 7.54 12.16 -28.18
C GLN A 272 7.03 10.75 -27.93
N THR A 273 5.78 10.55 -28.33
CA THR A 273 4.99 9.29 -28.42
C THR A 273 4.28 8.85 -27.14
N ASP A 274 3.05 8.35 -27.31
CA ASP A 274 2.13 7.79 -26.30
C ASP A 274 2.66 6.50 -25.60
N THR A 275 3.98 6.31 -25.58
CA THR A 275 4.64 5.05 -25.20
C THR A 275 5.91 5.23 -24.36
N THR A 276 6.35 6.45 -24.07
CA THR A 276 7.54 6.64 -23.22
C THR A 276 7.18 6.33 -21.78
N GLU A 277 7.83 5.29 -21.25
CA GLU A 277 7.69 4.83 -19.88
C GLU A 277 8.82 5.40 -19.02
N TYR A 278 8.44 5.88 -17.84
CA TYR A 278 9.35 6.40 -16.84
C TYR A 278 9.24 5.56 -15.59
N GLN A 279 10.39 5.16 -15.03
CA GLN A 279 10.44 4.58 -13.69
C GLN A 279 10.55 5.72 -12.68
N VAL A 280 9.51 5.92 -11.89
CA VAL A 280 9.47 7.00 -10.90
C VAL A 280 9.50 6.43 -9.49
N ALA A 281 10.17 7.13 -8.59
CA ALA A 281 10.15 6.79 -7.17
C ALA A 281 10.05 8.05 -6.31
N ILE A 282 9.34 7.96 -5.19
CA ILE A 282 9.43 8.91 -4.08
C ILE A 282 9.88 8.18 -2.83
N VAL A 283 10.78 8.79 -2.07
CA VAL A 283 11.39 8.19 -0.90
C VAL A 283 11.25 9.14 0.28
N LEU A 284 10.73 8.65 1.40
CA LEU A 284 10.78 9.31 2.69
C LEU A 284 11.72 8.56 3.61
N GLN A 285 12.68 9.28 4.19
CA GLN A 285 13.65 8.77 5.17
C GLN A 285 13.56 9.56 6.46
N ASN A 286 13.69 8.87 7.60
CA ASN A 286 13.74 9.47 8.93
C ASN A 286 12.52 10.36 9.28
N GLY A 287 11.39 10.15 8.60
CA GLY A 287 10.15 10.91 8.75
C GLY A 287 10.19 12.34 8.23
N THR A 288 11.36 12.85 7.81
CA THR A 288 11.53 14.26 7.45
C THR A 288 12.28 14.50 6.15
N GLN A 289 12.96 13.49 5.59
CA GLN A 289 13.83 13.67 4.45
C GLN A 289 13.21 13.05 3.20
N GLY A 290 12.74 13.89 2.28
CA GLY A 290 12.07 13.47 1.05
C GLY A 290 12.97 13.58 -0.18
N SER A 291 12.89 12.61 -1.09
CA SER A 291 13.49 12.68 -2.43
C SER A 291 12.58 12.05 -3.47
N ALA A 292 12.80 12.40 -4.74
CA ALA A 292 12.18 11.73 -5.87
C ALA A 292 13.22 11.38 -6.94
N TYR A 293 12.91 10.34 -7.71
CA TYR A 293 13.76 9.82 -8.77
C TYR A 293 12.93 9.56 -10.03
N VAL A 294 13.55 9.76 -11.18
CA VAL A 294 13.05 9.38 -12.50
C VAL A 294 14.18 8.65 -13.22
N ASP A 295 13.93 7.42 -13.66
CA ASP A 295 14.88 6.52 -14.33
C ASP A 295 16.20 6.39 -13.54
N GLY A 296 16.07 6.24 -12.22
CA GLY A 296 17.19 6.15 -11.28
C GLY A 296 17.93 7.46 -11.01
N GLN A 297 17.59 8.55 -11.71
CA GLN A 297 18.18 9.87 -11.52
C GLN A 297 17.35 10.71 -10.55
N ARG A 298 18.03 11.42 -9.64
CA ARG A 298 17.35 12.24 -8.64
C ARG A 298 16.76 13.52 -9.24
N VAL A 299 15.53 13.82 -8.87
CA VAL A 299 14.82 15.06 -9.23
C VAL A 299 15.23 16.18 -8.28
N GLY A 300 16.00 17.14 -8.80
CA GLY A 300 16.46 18.32 -8.07
C GLY A 300 17.71 18.07 -7.22
N ASP A 301 18.46 19.15 -6.95
CA ASP A 301 19.76 19.04 -6.30
C ASP A 301 19.66 18.90 -4.78
N VAL A 302 18.60 19.43 -4.15
CA VAL A 302 18.46 19.52 -2.68
C VAL A 302 17.40 18.56 -2.14
N GLN A 303 17.67 17.93 -0.99
CA GLN A 303 16.76 16.95 -0.40
C GLN A 303 15.65 17.71 0.33
N CYS A 304 14.40 17.32 0.12
CA CYS A 304 13.27 17.91 0.81
C CYS A 304 13.42 17.69 2.32
N GLN A 305 13.41 18.76 3.11
CA GLN A 305 13.43 18.71 4.58
C GLN A 305 12.07 19.17 5.09
N LEU A 306 11.30 18.24 5.65
CA LEU A 306 9.99 18.49 6.21
C LEU A 306 10.14 19.00 7.64
N GLU A 307 9.64 20.20 7.95
CA GLU A 307 9.74 20.77 9.28
C GLU A 307 8.85 20.04 10.30
N VAL A 308 9.48 19.48 11.34
CA VAL A 308 8.82 18.79 12.47
C VAL A 308 7.78 19.68 13.18
N ARG A 309 7.92 21.01 13.14
CA ARG A 309 6.99 21.95 13.79
C ARG A 309 5.66 22.13 13.06
N LYS A 310 5.61 21.84 11.76
CA LYS A 310 4.39 21.90 10.94
C LYS A 310 3.68 20.57 10.83
N ILE A 311 4.36 19.47 11.22
CA ILE A 311 3.71 18.28 11.75
C ILE A 311 3.17 18.62 13.15
N LYS A 312 2.27 19.61 13.23
CA LYS A 312 1.44 19.81 14.43
C LYS A 312 0.55 18.59 14.48
N ARG A 313 1.09 17.58 15.16
CA ARG A 313 0.47 16.31 15.53
C ARG A 313 -0.94 16.56 16.05
N SER A 314 -1.93 16.52 15.16
CA SER A 314 -3.15 15.84 15.51
C SER A 314 -2.81 14.35 15.51
N PRO A 315 -3.33 13.54 16.44
CA PRO A 315 -3.16 12.08 16.42
C PRO A 315 -3.80 11.40 15.19
N THR A 316 -4.23 12.19 14.20
CA THR A 316 -4.92 11.81 12.96
C THR A 316 -4.16 12.22 11.69
N SER A 317 -3.02 12.94 11.76
CA SER A 317 -2.24 13.30 10.58
C SER A 317 -1.42 12.11 10.06
N THR A 318 -2.04 11.28 9.24
CA THR A 318 -1.43 10.14 8.53
C THR A 318 -1.35 10.44 7.05
N LEU A 319 -0.52 9.67 6.34
CA LEU A 319 -0.63 9.57 4.89
C LEU A 319 -2.10 9.16 4.53
N GLU A 320 -2.80 9.96 3.73
CA GLU A 320 -4.20 9.71 3.34
C GLU A 320 -4.25 8.66 2.24
N GLY A 321 -3.42 8.84 1.22
CA GLY A 321 -3.37 7.99 0.05
C GLY A 321 -2.14 8.24 -0.81
N MET A 322 -1.76 7.25 -1.60
CA MET A 322 -0.86 7.43 -2.74
C MET A 322 -1.67 7.63 -4.01
N GLU A 323 -1.40 8.71 -4.76
CA GLU A 323 -2.18 9.08 -5.94
C GLU A 323 -1.44 8.90 -7.25
N ALA A 324 -1.98 8.14 -8.20
CA ALA A 324 -1.53 8.11 -9.59
C ALA A 324 -2.62 8.68 -10.50
N THR A 325 -2.29 9.68 -11.33
CA THR A 325 -3.25 10.39 -12.21
C THR A 325 -3.10 10.03 -13.70
N GLN A 326 -2.13 9.19 -14.02
CA GLN A 326 -1.71 8.82 -15.37
C GLN A 326 -1.58 7.30 -15.48
N ARG A 327 -1.40 6.77 -16.69
CA ARG A 327 -1.22 5.33 -16.88
C ARG A 327 -0.08 4.84 -16.00
N ALA A 328 -0.41 4.01 -15.01
CA ALA A 328 0.52 3.39 -14.09
C ALA A 328 0.45 1.89 -14.35
N LYS A 329 1.56 1.30 -14.76
CA LYS A 329 1.65 -0.14 -15.00
C LYS A 329 1.68 -0.87 -13.67
N GLU A 330 2.69 -0.57 -12.89
CA GLU A 330 2.94 -1.22 -11.62
C GLU A 330 3.23 -0.16 -10.59
N ALA A 331 2.79 -0.39 -9.34
CA ALA A 331 3.17 0.41 -8.20
C ALA A 331 3.54 -0.49 -7.00
N CYS A 332 4.68 -0.20 -6.38
CA CYS A 332 5.22 -0.95 -5.24
C CYS A 332 5.42 0.00 -4.05
N LEU A 333 5.10 -0.47 -2.84
CA LEU A 333 5.31 0.26 -1.58
C LEU A 333 6.19 -0.51 -0.60
#